data_AF-A0AAD9W4I7-F1
#
_entry.id   AF-A0AAD9W4I7-F1
#
_cell.length_a   1.000
_cell.length_b   1.000
_cell.length_c   1.000
_cell.angle_alpha   90.00
_cell.angle_beta   90.00
_cell.angle_gamma   90.00
#
_symmetry.space_group_name_H-M   'P 1'
#
loop_
_entity.id
_entity.type
_entity.pdbx_description
1 polymer ?
#
loop_
_entity_poly.entity_id
_entity_poly.type
_entity_poly.pdbx_seq_one_letter_code
_entity_poly.pdbx_strand_id
1 'polypeptide(L)'
;MRKQGGKQQKTTSGQKSSERAAFSIYARIAAYVSIAVLFWSLSSSPRDQETAPLGKPEQAFSFSIQSSSKPSDQETPVPSQNESAAEIHEQLVHNETLGFQKIFVINLPERTDKRDALSLISALTDIRLTWTSAIRGSNVPDKALPLGVDRKGWRDGGIGSWRSQMNVIRTMVEENIASALILEDDADWDVRLKEQLESISEGTQLLLERAHKEEDFVSKLSPNTRKWDNINSPYGEGWDILWLGHCGETFPERIPGHHEIYDLLSARYTYYTLQDDETLPSDPKDITETWIGLEHESEKYRSTRWVHFSGGPTCSQAYALSQAGARKILHALSVGGTLIEQLDNAMSHLCRDHTPWDNPDDVKGPPGYPGANMRCLSVNPPLFSQHKPRGRKAAGSDIETVEDGEEIREVGESPNLVWSARLNVQNLMNGKPMQDQFSKAREGRKKAEFDL
;
A
#
# COMPACT_ATOMS: atom_id res chain seq x y z
N MET A 1 -57.52 -36.36 52.10
CA MET A 1 -57.01 -36.35 53.48
C MET A 1 -55.65 -37.05 53.52
N ARG A 2 -54.64 -36.42 54.18
CA ARG A 2 -53.43 -36.96 54.87
C ARG A 2 -52.92 -38.38 54.49
N LYS A 3 -51.62 -38.72 54.41
CA LYS A 3 -50.36 -38.13 54.92
C LYS A 3 -49.15 -38.90 54.33
N GLN A 4 -47.99 -38.28 54.47
CA GLN A 4 -46.60 -38.65 54.15
C GLN A 4 -46.07 -40.02 54.61
N GLY A 5 -44.96 -40.46 54.00
CA GLY A 5 -43.93 -41.29 54.62
C GLY A 5 -42.88 -41.80 53.61
N GLY A 6 -41.68 -41.20 53.59
CA GLY A 6 -40.59 -41.55 52.67
C GLY A 6 -39.61 -42.62 53.19
N LYS A 7 -38.74 -43.10 52.28
CA LYS A 7 -37.35 -43.53 52.55
C LYS A 7 -36.53 -43.67 51.25
N GLN A 8 -35.52 -42.81 51.12
CA GLN A 8 -34.28 -42.92 50.34
C GLN A 8 -33.29 -43.82 51.16
N GLN A 9 -32.20 -44.45 50.71
CA GLN A 9 -31.38 -44.52 49.49
C GLN A 9 -30.28 -45.57 49.78
N LYS A 10 -29.63 -46.15 48.76
CA LYS A 10 -28.15 -46.12 48.56
C LYS A 10 -27.72 -47.11 47.47
N THR A 11 -27.16 -46.59 46.39
CA THR A 11 -26.36 -47.33 45.41
C THR A 11 -24.97 -46.69 45.32
N THR A 12 -23.96 -47.55 45.29
CA THR A 12 -22.52 -47.27 45.31
C THR A 12 -21.99 -47.11 43.88
N SER A 13 -21.69 -45.88 43.44
CA SER A 13 -20.99 -45.65 42.15
C SER A 13 -19.87 -44.59 42.19
N GLY A 14 -19.51 -44.05 43.37
CA GLY A 14 -18.61 -42.89 43.48
C GLY A 14 -17.10 -43.18 43.52
N GLN A 15 -16.64 -44.43 43.54
CA GLN A 15 -15.24 -44.73 43.90
C GLN A 15 -14.32 -45.07 42.72
N LYS A 16 -14.87 -45.40 41.53
CA LYS A 16 -14.07 -45.79 40.34
C LYS A 16 -13.68 -44.63 39.40
N SER A 17 -14.26 -43.44 39.54
CA SER A 17 -13.92 -42.29 38.67
C SER A 17 -12.72 -41.47 39.19
N SER A 18 -12.46 -41.49 40.50
CA SER A 18 -11.38 -40.74 41.15
C SER A 18 -9.98 -41.28 40.81
N GLU A 19 -9.80 -42.60 40.78
CA GLU A 19 -8.48 -43.23 40.52
C GLU A 19 -8.01 -43.04 39.06
N ARG A 20 -8.93 -43.00 38.10
CA ARG A 20 -8.59 -42.76 36.67
C ARG A 20 -8.15 -41.32 36.41
N ALA A 21 -8.69 -40.35 37.14
CA ALA A 21 -8.30 -38.95 37.02
C ALA A 21 -6.90 -38.71 37.61
N ALA A 22 -6.57 -39.35 38.74
CA ALA A 22 -5.25 -39.24 39.36
C ALA A 22 -4.14 -39.83 38.47
N PHE A 23 -4.34 -41.01 37.87
CA PHE A 23 -3.35 -41.63 36.98
C PHE A 23 -3.04 -40.80 35.72
N SER A 24 -4.02 -40.08 35.18
CA SER A 24 -3.87 -39.19 34.02
C SER A 24 -2.99 -37.97 34.32
N ILE A 25 -3.09 -37.42 35.53
CA ILE A 25 -2.31 -36.24 35.96
C ILE A 25 -0.85 -36.62 36.20
N TYR A 26 -0.58 -37.75 36.86
CA TYR A 26 0.80 -38.23 37.08
C TYR A 26 1.53 -38.57 35.78
N ALA A 27 0.85 -39.16 34.80
CA ALA A 27 1.43 -39.45 33.49
C ALA A 27 1.83 -38.17 32.71
N ARG A 28 1.03 -37.08 32.84
CA ARG A 28 1.33 -35.80 32.20
C ARG A 28 2.51 -35.09 32.88
N ILE A 29 2.59 -35.12 34.20
CA ILE A 29 3.71 -34.50 34.95
C ILE A 29 5.03 -35.23 34.65
N ALA A 30 5.03 -36.57 34.57
CA ALA A 30 6.23 -37.35 34.23
C ALA A 30 6.75 -37.05 32.82
N ALA A 31 5.86 -36.83 31.85
CA ALA A 31 6.23 -36.45 30.48
C ALA A 31 6.87 -35.05 30.42
N TYR A 32 6.33 -34.07 31.16
CA TYR A 32 6.89 -32.72 31.23
C TYR A 32 8.27 -32.67 31.90
N VAL A 33 8.48 -33.44 32.97
CA VAL A 33 9.79 -33.52 33.64
C VAL A 33 10.84 -34.18 32.72
N SER A 34 10.45 -35.20 31.95
CA SER A 34 11.38 -35.87 31.02
C SER A 34 11.82 -34.97 29.87
N ILE A 35 10.92 -34.12 29.35
CA ILE A 35 11.24 -33.15 28.29
C ILE A 35 12.14 -32.01 28.83
N ALA A 36 11.88 -31.54 30.05
CA ALA A 36 12.70 -30.50 30.69
C ALA A 36 14.14 -30.97 30.97
N VAL A 37 14.33 -32.23 31.39
CA VAL A 37 15.66 -32.82 31.62
C VAL A 37 16.43 -32.97 30.30
N LEU A 38 15.76 -33.36 29.21
CA LEU A 38 16.37 -33.44 27.87
C LEU A 38 16.84 -32.06 27.36
N PHE A 39 16.04 -31.01 27.54
CA PHE A 39 16.42 -29.64 27.14
C PHE A 39 17.57 -29.07 27.99
N TRP A 40 17.65 -29.44 29.27
CA TRP A 40 18.75 -29.00 30.14
C TRP A 40 20.07 -29.72 29.81
N SER A 41 20.01 -31.00 29.42
CA SER A 41 21.19 -31.74 28.94
C SER A 41 21.68 -31.34 27.55
N LEU A 42 20.84 -30.72 26.72
CA LEU A 42 21.21 -30.22 25.38
C LEU A 42 21.73 -28.77 25.38
N SER A 43 21.55 -28.03 26.48
CA SER A 43 21.96 -26.62 26.61
C SER A 43 23.25 -26.43 27.42
N SER A 44 23.85 -27.51 27.93
CA SER A 44 25.09 -27.49 28.70
C SER A 44 26.21 -28.23 27.99
N SER A 45 26.81 -27.58 26.97
CA SER A 45 28.14 -27.95 26.46
C SER A 45 29.07 -26.73 26.55
N PRO A 46 30.29 -26.85 27.10
CA PRO A 46 31.18 -25.71 27.32
C PRO A 46 31.78 -25.20 26.01
N ARG A 47 31.87 -23.87 25.86
CA ARG A 47 32.70 -23.22 24.84
C ARG A 47 34.16 -23.31 25.27
N ASP A 48 34.95 -24.14 24.59
CA ASP A 48 36.41 -24.04 24.65
C ASP A 48 36.88 -22.87 23.78
N GLN A 49 37.53 -21.91 24.42
CA GLN A 49 38.38 -20.90 23.79
C GLN A 49 39.74 -21.55 23.52
N GLU A 50 40.11 -21.68 22.25
CA GLU A 50 41.51 -21.84 21.86
C GLU A 50 41.95 -20.65 21.01
N THR A 51 43.07 -20.06 21.41
CA THR A 51 43.73 -18.93 20.76
C THR A 51 45.08 -19.38 20.22
N ALA A 52 45.49 -18.74 19.12
CA ALA A 52 46.84 -18.59 18.55
C ALA A 52 47.22 -19.52 17.35
N PRO A 53 48.19 -19.13 16.47
CA PRO A 53 48.73 -17.79 16.18
C PRO A 53 48.81 -17.42 14.68
N LEU A 54 49.19 -16.16 14.48
CA LEU A 54 49.55 -15.42 13.28
C LEU A 54 50.62 -16.10 12.40
N GLY A 55 50.35 -16.18 11.08
CA GLY A 55 51.34 -16.47 10.04
C GLY A 55 50.97 -15.78 8.72
N LYS A 56 51.90 -14.99 8.16
CA LYS A 56 51.88 -14.40 6.80
C LYS A 56 53.12 -14.92 6.06
N PRO A 57 53.33 -14.58 4.77
CA PRO A 57 52.50 -14.85 3.59
C PRO A 57 53.35 -15.44 2.44
N GLU A 58 52.78 -16.11 1.43
CA GLU A 58 53.36 -16.17 0.07
C GLU A 58 52.48 -16.98 -0.89
N GLN A 59 51.95 -16.32 -1.92
CA GLN A 59 52.32 -16.57 -3.32
C GLN A 59 51.45 -15.73 -4.25
N ALA A 60 52.14 -14.83 -4.96
CA ALA A 60 51.61 -13.97 -5.99
C ALA A 60 51.37 -14.76 -7.28
N PHE A 61 50.20 -14.59 -7.89
CA PHE A 61 50.02 -14.85 -9.32
C PHE A 61 49.83 -13.50 -10.03
N SER A 62 50.85 -13.14 -10.80
CA SER A 62 50.89 -11.99 -11.70
C SER A 62 50.15 -12.34 -12.98
N PHE A 63 49.09 -11.58 -13.30
CA PHE A 63 48.60 -11.45 -14.67
C PHE A 63 48.73 -9.98 -15.10
N SER A 64 49.59 -9.77 -16.09
CA SER A 64 49.80 -8.51 -16.80
C SER A 64 48.68 -8.34 -17.82
N ILE A 65 47.90 -7.25 -17.73
CA ILE A 65 47.03 -6.79 -18.82
C ILE A 65 47.48 -5.38 -19.21
N GLN A 66 47.82 -5.26 -20.49
CA GLN A 66 48.24 -4.05 -21.18
C GLN A 66 47.19 -2.93 -21.09
N SER A 67 47.71 -1.71 -20.94
CA SER A 67 46.98 -0.46 -21.05
C SER A 67 46.40 -0.25 -22.45
N SER A 68 45.11 0.07 -22.53
CA SER A 68 44.53 0.74 -23.69
C SER A 68 43.32 1.60 -23.28
N SER A 69 43.47 2.90 -23.51
CA SER A 69 42.45 3.94 -23.74
C SER A 69 41.31 4.15 -22.72
N LYS A 70 41.41 5.30 -22.02
CA LYS A 70 40.38 6.03 -21.25
C LYS A 70 38.95 5.96 -21.83
N PRO A 71 37.93 5.77 -20.99
CA PRO A 71 36.63 6.40 -21.14
C PRO A 71 36.62 7.77 -20.47
N SER A 72 35.96 8.73 -21.11
CA SER A 72 35.72 10.11 -20.65
C SER A 72 35.09 10.13 -19.26
N ASP A 73 35.68 10.88 -18.33
CA ASP A 73 35.05 11.28 -17.08
C ASP A 73 33.79 12.10 -17.41
N GLN A 74 32.61 11.49 -17.29
CA GLN A 74 31.39 12.26 -17.03
C GLN A 74 31.42 12.59 -15.54
N GLU A 75 31.88 13.79 -15.22
CA GLU A 75 31.67 14.40 -13.91
C GLU A 75 30.17 14.36 -13.59
N THR A 76 29.81 13.61 -12.55
CA THR A 76 28.55 13.85 -11.84
C THR A 76 28.57 15.29 -11.34
N PRO A 77 27.54 16.12 -11.63
CA PRO A 77 27.51 17.49 -11.15
C PRO A 77 27.57 17.48 -9.62
N VAL A 78 28.58 18.16 -9.07
CA VAL A 78 28.62 18.50 -7.65
C VAL A 78 27.45 19.45 -7.40
N PRO A 79 26.52 19.15 -6.45
CA PRO A 79 25.40 20.04 -6.17
C PRO A 79 25.91 21.43 -5.82
N SER A 80 25.32 22.45 -6.46
CA SER A 80 25.73 23.82 -6.22
C SER A 80 25.35 24.19 -4.77
N GLN A 81 26.25 24.84 -4.03
CA GLN A 81 26.06 25.20 -2.61
C GLN A 81 24.95 26.25 -2.37
N ASN A 82 24.11 26.56 -3.37
CA ASN A 82 23.07 27.58 -3.34
C ASN A 82 21.68 27.07 -3.75
N GLU A 83 21.48 25.77 -3.98
CA GLU A 83 20.15 25.24 -4.28
C GLU A 83 19.20 25.41 -3.09
N SER A 84 18.03 25.98 -3.36
CA SER A 84 16.99 26.13 -2.36
C SER A 84 16.36 24.77 -2.02
N ALA A 85 15.75 24.64 -0.84
CA ALA A 85 15.08 23.40 -0.46
C ALA A 85 13.95 23.01 -1.45
N ALA A 86 13.28 24.00 -2.05
CA ALA A 86 12.26 23.80 -3.06
C ALA A 86 12.83 23.18 -4.35
N GLU A 87 13.98 23.69 -4.83
CA GLU A 87 14.65 23.13 -6.01
C GLU A 87 15.11 21.69 -5.78
N ILE A 88 15.60 21.37 -4.57
CA ILE A 88 15.96 19.99 -4.23
C ILE A 88 14.72 19.08 -4.22
N HIS A 89 13.59 19.54 -3.68
CA HIS A 89 12.35 18.77 -3.66
C HIS A 89 11.81 18.51 -5.06
N GLU A 90 11.80 19.54 -5.91
CA GLU A 90 11.43 19.41 -7.32
C GLU A 90 12.30 18.36 -8.02
N GLN A 91 13.64 18.47 -7.89
CA GLN A 91 14.56 17.48 -8.45
C GLN A 91 14.31 16.06 -7.93
N LEU A 92 13.96 15.90 -6.66
CA LEU A 92 13.62 14.59 -6.09
C LEU A 92 12.35 14.01 -6.71
N VAL A 93 11.29 14.80 -6.88
CA VAL A 93 10.06 14.34 -7.52
C VAL A 93 10.27 14.00 -9.01
N HIS A 94 11.09 14.78 -9.71
CA HIS A 94 11.34 14.60 -11.14
C HIS A 94 12.36 13.51 -11.46
N ASN A 95 12.99 12.90 -10.45
CA ASN A 95 13.92 11.79 -10.67
C ASN A 95 13.18 10.51 -11.15
N GLU A 96 13.96 9.52 -11.57
CA GLU A 96 13.43 8.26 -12.11
C GLU A 96 12.65 7.40 -11.09
N THR A 97 12.73 7.71 -9.78
CA THR A 97 12.01 7.00 -8.72
C THR A 97 10.92 7.86 -8.06
N LEU A 98 10.59 9.01 -8.65
CA LEU A 98 9.55 9.92 -8.18
C LEU A 98 9.74 10.30 -6.70
N GLY A 99 10.99 10.49 -6.25
CA GLY A 99 11.27 10.82 -4.85
C GLY A 99 11.14 9.67 -3.84
N PHE A 100 10.78 8.46 -4.29
CA PHE A 100 10.80 7.24 -3.47
C PHE A 100 12.14 6.51 -3.59
N GLN A 101 12.45 5.61 -2.66
CA GLN A 101 13.67 4.78 -2.78
C GLN A 101 13.51 3.69 -3.85
N LYS A 102 12.33 3.07 -3.96
CA LYS A 102 11.99 2.10 -5.00
C LYS A 102 10.56 2.30 -5.52
N ILE A 103 10.33 1.93 -6.77
CA ILE A 103 8.98 1.75 -7.32
C ILE A 103 8.79 0.27 -7.59
N PHE A 104 8.00 -0.42 -6.79
CA PHE A 104 7.69 -1.84 -6.99
C PHE A 104 6.51 -2.01 -7.93
N VAL A 105 6.59 -3.01 -8.81
CA VAL A 105 5.45 -3.50 -9.58
C VAL A 105 5.19 -4.94 -9.22
N ILE A 106 3.93 -5.25 -8.91
CA ILE A 106 3.48 -6.61 -8.61
C ILE A 106 2.84 -7.18 -9.88
N ASN A 107 3.49 -8.17 -10.46
CA ASN A 107 3.08 -8.74 -11.75
C ASN A 107 3.10 -10.27 -11.70
N LEU A 108 2.04 -10.91 -12.20
CA LEU A 108 2.05 -12.35 -12.42
C LEU A 108 3.05 -12.70 -13.53
N PRO A 109 3.98 -13.65 -13.32
CA PRO A 109 5.01 -14.00 -14.32
C PRO A 109 4.46 -14.32 -15.72
N GLU A 110 3.26 -14.87 -15.80
CA GLU A 110 2.57 -15.20 -17.05
C GLU A 110 1.91 -13.99 -17.74
N ARG A 111 1.68 -12.87 -17.04
CA ARG A 111 1.11 -11.63 -17.60
C ARG A 111 2.20 -10.79 -18.28
N THR A 112 2.86 -11.40 -19.25
CA THR A 112 3.90 -10.77 -20.08
C THR A 112 3.37 -9.58 -20.86
N ASP A 113 2.10 -9.61 -21.29
CA ASP A 113 1.39 -8.52 -21.93
C ASP A 113 1.37 -7.23 -21.09
N LYS A 114 1.04 -7.36 -19.80
CA LYS A 114 1.03 -6.23 -18.86
C LYS A 114 2.44 -5.75 -18.55
N ARG A 115 3.39 -6.68 -18.38
CA ARG A 115 4.81 -6.37 -18.14
C ARG A 115 5.43 -5.59 -19.29
N ASP A 116 5.19 -6.01 -20.53
CA ASP A 116 5.69 -5.35 -21.73
C ASP A 116 5.14 -3.93 -21.84
N ALA A 117 3.82 -3.78 -21.66
CA ALA A 117 3.16 -2.49 -21.73
C ALA A 117 3.66 -1.50 -20.66
N LEU A 118 3.73 -1.92 -19.40
CA LEU A 118 4.19 -1.07 -18.30
C LEU A 118 5.69 -0.75 -18.40
N SER A 119 6.52 -1.71 -18.85
CA SER A 119 7.94 -1.47 -19.12
C SER A 119 8.11 -0.39 -20.19
N LEU A 120 7.32 -0.44 -21.26
CA LEU A 120 7.39 0.53 -22.34
C LEU A 120 6.99 1.93 -21.88
N ILE A 121 5.85 2.09 -21.20
CA ILE A 121 5.43 3.43 -20.74
C ILE A 121 6.39 3.98 -19.69
N SER A 122 6.94 3.14 -18.80
CA SER A 122 7.93 3.58 -17.81
C SER A 122 9.22 4.10 -18.44
N ALA A 123 9.70 3.45 -19.50
CA ALA A 123 10.86 3.93 -20.25
C ALA A 123 10.58 5.23 -21.00
N LEU A 124 9.37 5.39 -21.54
CA LEU A 124 8.97 6.59 -22.29
C LEU A 124 8.69 7.80 -21.38
N THR A 125 8.38 7.58 -20.10
CA THR A 125 8.14 8.65 -19.11
C THR A 125 9.26 8.76 -18.07
N ASP A 126 10.42 8.12 -18.31
CA ASP A 126 11.59 8.16 -17.43
C ASP A 126 11.29 7.79 -15.95
N ILE A 127 10.70 6.60 -15.78
CA ILE A 127 10.34 6.00 -14.49
C ILE A 127 11.00 4.62 -14.37
N ARG A 128 11.79 4.41 -13.32
CA ARG A 128 12.49 3.15 -13.06
C ARG A 128 11.67 2.22 -12.17
N LEU A 129 11.27 1.10 -12.75
CA LEU A 129 10.50 0.06 -12.07
C LEU A 129 11.36 -1.05 -11.47
N THR A 130 10.97 -1.55 -10.31
CA THR A 130 11.50 -2.74 -9.64
C THR A 130 10.44 -3.84 -9.68
N TRP A 131 10.68 -4.89 -10.46
CA TRP A 131 9.71 -5.95 -10.67
C TRP A 131 9.67 -6.96 -9.53
N THR A 132 8.48 -7.33 -9.09
CA THR A 132 8.24 -8.38 -8.11
C THR A 132 7.23 -9.37 -8.66
N SER A 133 7.50 -10.67 -8.48
CA SER A 133 6.60 -11.72 -8.94
C SER A 133 5.42 -11.86 -7.99
N ALA A 134 4.23 -11.63 -8.52
CA ALA A 134 2.99 -12.00 -7.87
C ALA A 134 2.85 -13.53 -7.83
N ILE A 135 2.00 -14.00 -6.93
CA ILE A 135 1.69 -15.42 -6.78
C ILE A 135 0.19 -15.67 -6.95
N ARG A 136 -0.17 -16.82 -7.51
CA ARG A 136 -1.56 -17.25 -7.54
C ARG A 136 -2.03 -17.64 -6.16
N GLY A 137 -3.27 -17.28 -5.79
CA GLY A 137 -3.84 -17.66 -4.49
C GLY A 137 -3.96 -19.17 -4.30
N SER A 138 -4.13 -19.93 -5.38
CA SER A 138 -4.10 -21.40 -5.35
C SER A 138 -2.76 -21.98 -4.89
N ASN A 139 -1.67 -21.21 -5.02
CA ASN A 139 -0.33 -21.59 -4.58
C ASN A 139 -0.03 -21.15 -3.13
N VAL A 140 -0.94 -20.40 -2.49
CA VAL A 140 -0.81 -20.02 -1.08
C VAL A 140 -1.33 -21.16 -0.21
N PRO A 141 -0.53 -21.76 0.68
CA PRO A 141 -1.03 -22.80 1.58
C PRO A 141 -2.03 -22.24 2.60
N ASP A 142 -3.06 -23.00 2.96
CA ASP A 142 -4.04 -22.56 3.96
C ASP A 142 -3.41 -22.26 5.33
N LYS A 143 -2.30 -22.93 5.66
CA LYS A 143 -1.53 -22.66 6.90
C LYS A 143 -0.84 -21.30 6.91
N ALA A 144 -0.70 -20.64 5.76
CA ALA A 144 -0.12 -19.31 5.62
C ALA A 144 -1.18 -18.20 5.60
N LEU A 145 -2.47 -18.55 5.53
CA LEU A 145 -3.55 -17.57 5.61
C LEU A 145 -3.72 -17.08 7.05
N PRO A 146 -3.98 -15.78 7.27
CA PRO A 146 -4.36 -15.26 8.58
C PRO A 146 -5.57 -16.01 9.14
N LEU A 147 -5.63 -16.10 10.47
CA LEU A 147 -6.74 -16.75 11.16
C LEU A 147 -8.06 -16.09 10.74
N GLY A 148 -9.06 -16.88 10.40
CA GLY A 148 -10.40 -16.38 10.05
C GLY A 148 -10.59 -16.03 8.58
N VAL A 149 -9.55 -16.09 7.74
CA VAL A 149 -9.71 -15.97 6.28
C VAL A 149 -10.55 -17.14 5.75
N ASP A 150 -11.67 -16.80 5.10
CA ASP A 150 -12.41 -17.73 4.27
C ASP A 150 -11.85 -17.72 2.84
N ARG A 151 -11.16 -18.80 2.46
CA ARG A 151 -10.60 -18.95 1.10
C ARG A 151 -11.67 -18.82 0.03
N LYS A 152 -12.86 -19.39 0.26
CA LYS A 152 -13.93 -19.34 -0.75
C LYS A 152 -14.44 -17.92 -0.93
N GLY A 153 -14.62 -17.18 0.17
CA GLY A 153 -15.01 -15.78 0.17
C GLY A 153 -13.97 -14.86 -0.51
N TRP A 154 -12.68 -15.02 -0.20
CA TRP A 154 -11.62 -14.18 -0.77
C TRP A 154 -11.27 -14.53 -2.21
N ARG A 155 -11.60 -15.74 -2.66
CA ARG A 155 -11.23 -16.29 -3.97
C ARG A 155 -9.71 -16.37 -4.16
N ASP A 156 -9.26 -17.13 -5.15
CA ASP A 156 -7.82 -17.27 -5.38
C ASP A 156 -7.19 -15.95 -5.89
N GLY A 157 -7.96 -15.09 -6.56
CA GLY A 157 -7.51 -13.76 -6.98
C GLY A 157 -7.18 -12.86 -5.80
N GLY A 158 -8.11 -12.71 -4.85
CA GLY A 158 -7.92 -11.90 -3.64
C GLY A 158 -6.79 -12.41 -2.74
N ILE A 159 -6.67 -13.74 -2.56
CA ILE A 159 -5.55 -14.33 -1.79
C ILE A 159 -4.20 -14.08 -2.48
N GLY A 160 -4.15 -14.22 -3.80
CA GLY A 160 -2.94 -13.96 -4.59
C GLY A 160 -2.51 -12.50 -4.48
N SER A 161 -3.46 -11.57 -4.63
CA SER A 161 -3.24 -10.13 -4.46
C SER A 161 -2.69 -9.82 -3.06
N TRP A 162 -3.41 -10.24 -2.00
CA TRP A 162 -2.97 -10.04 -0.62
C TRP A 162 -1.55 -10.55 -0.39
N ARG A 163 -1.27 -11.81 -0.71
CA ARG A 163 0.03 -12.41 -0.40
C ARG A 163 1.17 -11.78 -1.19
N SER A 164 0.92 -11.39 -2.45
CA SER A 164 1.90 -10.72 -3.30
C SER A 164 2.28 -9.36 -2.72
N GLN A 165 1.29 -8.56 -2.33
CA GLN A 165 1.50 -7.26 -1.71
C GLN A 165 2.19 -7.37 -0.35
N MET A 166 1.77 -8.33 0.50
CA MET A 166 2.44 -8.62 1.77
C MET A 166 3.90 -9.08 1.59
N ASN A 167 4.30 -9.66 0.44
CA ASN A 167 5.70 -10.00 0.17
C ASN A 167 6.54 -8.74 -0.14
N VAL A 168 6.00 -7.77 -0.87
CA VAL A 168 6.66 -6.48 -1.11
C VAL A 168 6.82 -5.73 0.21
N ILE A 169 5.76 -5.66 1.02
CA ILE A 169 5.79 -5.03 2.35
C ILE A 169 6.84 -5.69 3.25
N ARG A 170 6.90 -7.04 3.27
CA ARG A 170 7.94 -7.76 4.01
C ARG A 170 9.34 -7.42 3.49
N THR A 171 9.52 -7.35 2.17
CA THR A 171 10.81 -6.98 1.54
C THR A 171 11.26 -5.60 2.00
N MET A 172 10.35 -4.62 2.07
CA MET A 172 10.68 -3.28 2.60
C MET A 172 11.21 -3.34 4.04
N VAL A 173 10.60 -4.19 4.89
CA VAL A 173 11.04 -4.36 6.28
C VAL A 173 12.39 -5.07 6.36
N GLU A 174 12.57 -6.16 5.60
CA GLU A 174 13.79 -6.99 5.59
C GLU A 174 15.00 -6.23 5.03
N GLU A 175 14.81 -5.45 3.97
CA GLU A 175 15.87 -4.67 3.30
C GLU A 175 16.02 -3.25 3.86
N ASN A 176 15.20 -2.86 4.86
CA ASN A 176 15.14 -1.50 5.40
C ASN A 176 14.96 -0.42 4.31
N ILE A 177 14.02 -0.66 3.39
CA ILE A 177 13.64 0.31 2.35
C ILE A 177 12.84 1.44 3.01
N ALA A 178 13.37 2.66 2.94
CA ALA A 178 12.85 3.88 3.56
C ALA A 178 11.46 4.27 3.04
N SER A 179 11.27 4.22 1.72
CA SER A 179 10.00 4.50 1.06
C SER A 179 9.87 3.76 -0.26
N ALA A 180 8.67 3.32 -0.61
CA ALA A 180 8.42 2.75 -1.92
C ALA A 180 7.02 3.06 -2.43
N LEU A 181 6.92 3.38 -3.71
CA LEU A 181 5.67 3.35 -4.47
C LEU A 181 5.40 1.91 -4.93
N ILE A 182 4.20 1.41 -4.74
CA ILE A 182 3.80 0.04 -5.09
C ILE A 182 2.68 0.14 -6.11
N LEU A 183 2.87 -0.50 -7.26
CA LEU A 183 1.97 -0.47 -8.41
C LEU A 183 1.42 -1.88 -8.73
N GLU A 184 0.15 -1.92 -9.09
CA GLU A 184 -0.44 -3.05 -9.81
C GLU A 184 0.04 -3.07 -11.28
N ASP A 185 0.09 -4.24 -11.91
CA ASP A 185 0.64 -4.39 -13.27
C ASP A 185 -0.27 -3.85 -14.39
N ASP A 186 -1.51 -3.52 -14.05
CA ASP A 186 -2.46 -2.81 -14.90
C ASP A 186 -2.56 -1.31 -14.57
N ALA A 187 -1.70 -0.76 -13.70
CA ALA A 187 -1.64 0.68 -13.47
C ALA A 187 -1.25 1.46 -14.75
N ASP A 188 -1.76 2.70 -14.83
CA ASP A 188 -1.43 3.71 -15.83
C ASP A 188 -1.43 5.10 -15.18
N TRP A 189 -0.81 6.07 -15.85
CA TRP A 189 -0.67 7.45 -15.38
C TRP A 189 -0.77 8.44 -16.55
N ASP A 190 -1.03 9.71 -16.24
CA ASP A 190 -0.90 10.78 -17.21
C ASP A 190 0.58 10.99 -17.54
N VAL A 191 0.93 11.29 -18.79
CA VAL A 191 2.33 11.55 -19.16
C VAL A 191 2.97 12.72 -18.39
N ARG A 192 2.15 13.58 -17.77
CA ARG A 192 2.54 14.68 -16.88
C ARG A 192 2.64 14.28 -15.40
N LEU A 193 2.88 12.99 -15.11
CA LEU A 193 2.86 12.47 -13.73
C LEU A 193 3.86 13.18 -12.81
N LYS A 194 5.05 13.57 -13.31
CA LYS A 194 6.07 14.24 -12.50
C LYS A 194 5.61 15.63 -12.06
N GLU A 195 5.01 16.40 -12.97
CA GLU A 195 4.41 17.71 -12.70
C GLU A 195 3.21 17.61 -11.75
N GLN A 196 2.38 16.58 -11.92
CA GLN A 196 1.29 16.30 -10.98
C GLN A 196 1.86 16.04 -9.58
N LEU A 197 2.85 15.14 -9.47
CA LEU A 197 3.45 14.78 -8.19
C LEU A 197 4.15 15.95 -7.50
N GLU A 198 4.70 16.90 -8.26
CA GLU A 198 5.30 18.11 -7.73
C GLU A 198 4.25 18.93 -6.97
N SER A 199 3.10 19.17 -7.60
CA SER A 199 1.96 19.88 -6.99
C SER A 199 1.36 19.12 -5.80
N ILE A 200 1.31 17.78 -5.88
CA ILE A 200 0.86 16.94 -4.76
C ILE A 200 1.86 16.99 -3.60
N SER A 201 3.16 17.04 -3.89
CA SER A 201 4.20 17.07 -2.88
C SER A 201 4.07 18.31 -1.99
N GLU A 202 3.77 19.48 -2.57
CA GLU A 202 3.49 20.71 -1.83
C GLU A 202 2.29 20.53 -0.88
N GLY A 203 1.19 19.97 -1.38
CA GLY A 203 -0.02 19.72 -0.57
C GLY A 203 0.22 18.75 0.58
N THR A 204 0.93 17.65 0.32
CA THR A 204 1.26 16.66 1.37
C THR A 204 2.18 17.25 2.44
N GLN A 205 3.20 18.02 2.04
CA GLN A 205 4.10 18.71 2.96
C GLN A 205 3.34 19.69 3.85
N LEU A 206 2.52 20.57 3.26
CA LEU A 206 1.74 21.55 4.00
C LEU A 206 0.81 20.89 5.02
N LEU A 207 0.07 19.86 4.62
CA LEU A 207 -0.85 19.16 5.53
C LEU A 207 -0.10 18.46 6.68
N LEU A 208 1.02 17.81 6.39
CA LEU A 208 1.84 17.14 7.40
C LEU A 208 2.52 18.15 8.34
N GLU A 209 3.05 19.25 7.82
CA GLU A 209 3.65 20.31 8.63
C GLU A 209 2.66 20.91 9.63
N ARG A 210 1.44 21.22 9.17
CA ARG A 210 0.37 21.70 10.04
C ARG A 210 0.00 20.67 11.09
N ALA A 211 -0.16 19.40 10.66
CA ALA A 211 -0.41 18.28 11.57
C ALA A 211 0.71 18.01 12.58
N HIS A 212 1.92 18.55 12.39
CA HIS A 212 3.03 18.44 13.34
C HIS A 212 3.18 19.65 14.26
N LYS A 213 2.87 20.86 13.77
CA LYS A 213 3.20 22.14 14.43
C LYS A 213 2.02 22.78 15.16
N GLU A 214 0.80 22.60 14.68
CA GLU A 214 -0.39 23.26 15.24
C GLU A 214 -0.95 22.42 16.40
N GLU A 215 -0.80 22.89 17.65
CA GLU A 215 -1.28 22.16 18.84
C GLU A 215 -2.79 21.88 18.80
N ASP A 216 -3.57 22.82 18.24
CA ASP A 216 -5.02 22.65 18.00
C ASP A 216 -5.34 21.63 16.90
N PHE A 217 -4.37 21.24 16.07
CA PHE A 217 -4.48 20.21 15.00
C PHE A 217 -4.01 18.81 15.46
N VAL A 218 -3.37 18.71 16.62
CA VAL A 218 -2.72 17.48 17.11
C VAL A 218 -3.60 16.83 18.17
N SER A 219 -4.35 15.80 17.80
CA SER A 219 -4.85 14.85 18.78
C SER A 219 -3.67 13.97 19.27
N LYS A 220 -3.10 14.34 20.42
CA LYS A 220 -2.28 13.50 21.33
C LYS A 220 -1.36 12.43 20.70
N LEU A 221 -0.62 12.75 19.63
CA LEU A 221 0.55 11.96 19.22
C LEU A 221 1.75 12.88 19.09
N SER A 222 2.68 12.71 20.03
CA SER A 222 3.86 13.54 20.15
C SER A 222 4.63 13.64 18.82
N PRO A 223 4.91 14.85 18.32
CA PRO A 223 5.81 15.08 17.19
C PRO A 223 7.22 14.47 17.41
N ASN A 224 7.61 14.27 18.68
CA ASN A 224 8.96 13.89 19.07
C ASN A 224 9.29 12.41 18.86
N THR A 225 8.32 11.54 18.59
CA THR A 225 8.57 10.08 18.39
C THR A 225 8.65 9.66 16.93
N ARG A 226 8.47 10.58 15.97
CA ARG A 226 8.41 10.24 14.53
C ARG A 226 9.37 11.01 13.62
N LYS A 227 10.26 11.85 14.17
CA LYS A 227 11.49 12.25 13.45
C LYS A 227 12.39 11.03 13.29
N TRP A 228 12.05 10.14 12.37
CA TRP A 228 12.87 9.00 12.01
C TRP A 228 13.67 9.36 10.76
N ASP A 229 14.97 9.56 10.99
CA ASP A 229 16.07 9.79 10.06
C ASP A 229 15.94 11.05 9.19
N ASN A 230 17.06 11.67 8.82
CA ASN A 230 17.14 12.80 7.88
C ASN A 230 16.70 12.38 6.44
N ILE A 231 15.54 11.75 6.29
CA ILE A 231 14.97 11.33 5.02
C ILE A 231 14.25 12.54 4.45
N ASN A 232 14.91 13.23 3.52
CA ASN A 232 14.33 14.31 2.75
C ASN A 232 13.32 13.74 1.75
N SER A 233 12.13 13.35 2.24
CA SER A 233 11.01 12.93 1.39
C SER A 233 10.34 14.17 0.81
N PRO A 234 10.21 14.32 -0.52
CA PRO A 234 9.52 15.46 -1.10
C PRO A 234 8.03 15.49 -0.72
N TYR A 235 7.46 14.36 -0.27
CA TYR A 235 6.07 14.25 0.19
C TYR A 235 5.86 14.56 1.67
N GLY A 236 6.85 15.20 2.32
CA GLY A 236 6.83 15.53 3.74
C GLY A 236 7.17 14.36 4.66
N GLU A 237 7.22 14.64 5.96
CA GLU A 237 7.66 13.71 6.99
C GLU A 237 6.48 13.05 7.75
N GLY A 238 6.65 11.78 8.10
CA GLY A 238 5.79 11.10 9.06
C GLY A 238 4.46 10.57 8.51
N TRP A 239 4.27 10.53 7.20
CA TRP A 239 3.19 9.75 6.56
C TRP A 239 3.49 8.25 6.62
N ASP A 240 2.43 7.43 6.65
CA ASP A 240 2.51 5.97 6.64
C ASP A 240 2.11 5.40 5.27
N ILE A 241 1.04 5.96 4.67
CA ILE A 241 0.56 5.62 3.32
C ILE A 241 0.30 6.92 2.55
N LEU A 242 0.72 6.97 1.28
CA LEU A 242 0.20 7.92 0.29
C LEU A 242 -0.60 7.13 -0.75
N TRP A 243 -1.90 7.32 -0.79
CA TRP A 243 -2.74 6.69 -1.80
C TRP A 243 -2.78 7.59 -3.03
N LEU A 244 -2.20 7.12 -4.14
CA LEU A 244 -2.05 7.91 -5.38
C LEU A 244 -2.94 7.36 -6.51
N GLY A 245 -3.41 6.12 -6.38
CA GLY A 245 -4.29 5.43 -7.31
C GLY A 245 -5.30 4.56 -6.57
N HIS A 246 -6.57 4.89 -6.74
CA HIS A 246 -7.71 4.20 -6.14
C HIS A 246 -8.92 4.31 -7.09
N CYS A 247 -9.92 3.46 -6.91
CA CYS A 247 -11.16 3.49 -7.68
C CYS A 247 -12.32 4.22 -6.96
N GLY A 248 -12.05 4.70 -5.74
CA GLY A 248 -13.02 5.46 -4.96
C GLY A 248 -12.48 5.81 -3.59
N GLU A 249 -12.80 7.01 -3.14
CA GLU A 249 -12.52 7.49 -1.78
C GLU A 249 -13.51 8.60 -1.42
N THR A 250 -13.75 8.77 -0.13
CA THR A 250 -14.56 9.83 0.47
C THR A 250 -13.71 10.75 1.36
N PHE A 251 -14.19 11.98 1.59
CA PHE A 251 -13.60 12.83 2.63
C PHE A 251 -13.89 12.27 4.03
N PRO A 252 -12.98 12.44 5.00
CA PRO A 252 -13.14 11.80 6.31
C PRO A 252 -14.41 12.19 7.08
N GLU A 253 -14.91 13.42 6.91
CA GLU A 253 -16.14 13.90 7.56
C GLU A 253 -17.43 13.29 6.96
N ARG A 254 -17.32 12.51 5.89
CA ARG A 254 -18.45 11.94 5.14
C ARG A 254 -18.48 10.42 5.16
N ILE A 255 -17.62 9.81 5.97
CA ILE A 255 -17.55 8.37 6.10
C ILE A 255 -18.90 7.87 6.65
N PRO A 256 -19.62 6.98 5.94
CA PRO A 256 -20.91 6.48 6.41
C PRO A 256 -20.76 5.74 7.76
N GLY A 257 -21.60 6.09 8.73
CA GLY A 257 -21.56 5.49 10.07
C GLY A 257 -20.43 6.03 10.97
N HIS A 258 -19.64 6.99 10.48
CA HIS A 258 -18.69 7.73 11.30
C HIS A 258 -19.44 8.83 12.06
N HIS A 259 -19.72 8.59 13.34
CA HIS A 259 -20.55 9.46 14.17
C HIS A 259 -19.73 10.32 15.15
N GLU A 260 -18.42 10.11 15.21
CA GLU A 260 -17.53 10.71 16.20
C GLU A 260 -16.49 11.61 15.52
N ILE A 261 -16.97 12.69 14.90
CA ILE A 261 -16.08 13.80 14.53
C ILE A 261 -15.78 14.59 15.81
N TYR A 262 -14.62 14.35 16.39
CA TYR A 262 -14.21 15.01 17.63
C TYR A 262 -13.91 16.48 17.44
N ASP A 263 -13.24 16.82 16.33
CA ASP A 263 -12.88 18.19 15.99
C ASP A 263 -12.75 18.37 14.47
N LEU A 264 -13.71 19.08 13.87
CA LEU A 264 -13.72 19.46 12.45
C LEU A 264 -12.56 20.39 12.07
N LEU A 265 -11.91 21.03 13.05
CA LEU A 265 -10.74 21.85 12.81
C LEU A 265 -9.44 21.02 12.82
N SER A 266 -9.48 19.73 13.17
CA SER A 266 -8.28 18.89 13.17
C SER A 266 -7.71 18.67 11.77
N ALA A 267 -6.42 18.32 11.72
CA ALA A 267 -5.70 18.05 10.47
C ALA A 267 -6.44 17.10 9.54
N ARG A 268 -7.09 16.08 10.11
CA ARG A 268 -7.83 15.05 9.36
C ARG A 268 -8.86 15.61 8.40
N TYR A 269 -9.56 16.68 8.78
CA TYR A 269 -10.67 17.25 8.01
C TYR A 269 -10.23 18.47 7.18
N THR A 270 -8.92 18.65 7.01
CA THR A 270 -8.36 19.69 6.14
C THR A 270 -7.85 19.10 4.84
N TYR A 271 -7.96 19.92 3.79
CA TYR A 271 -7.59 19.57 2.44
C TYR A 271 -6.76 20.71 1.82
N TYR A 272 -5.80 20.32 0.99
CA TYR A 272 -5.10 21.22 0.10
C TYR A 272 -5.75 21.15 -1.28
N THR A 273 -6.09 22.30 -1.86
CA THR A 273 -6.78 22.37 -3.15
C THR A 273 -5.85 22.87 -4.25
N LEU A 274 -5.70 22.07 -5.29
CA LEU A 274 -5.11 22.48 -6.56
C LEU A 274 -6.24 22.91 -7.48
N GLN A 275 -6.36 24.21 -7.72
CA GLN A 275 -7.34 24.76 -8.66
C GLN A 275 -6.78 24.75 -10.07
N ASP A 276 -7.69 24.74 -11.05
CA ASP A 276 -7.35 24.82 -12.49
C ASP A 276 -6.35 23.73 -12.94
N ASP A 277 -6.47 22.52 -12.40
CA ASP A 277 -5.66 21.38 -12.79
C ASP A 277 -6.00 20.92 -14.22
N GLU A 278 -5.18 21.34 -15.18
CA GLU A 278 -5.29 20.99 -16.61
C GLU A 278 -5.02 19.51 -16.90
N THR A 279 -4.62 18.73 -15.90
CA THR A 279 -4.46 17.28 -16.02
C THR A 279 -5.74 16.50 -15.72
N LEU A 280 -6.78 17.17 -15.23
CA LEU A 280 -8.11 16.59 -15.04
C LEU A 280 -8.99 16.69 -16.29
N PRO A 281 -9.95 15.77 -16.48
CA PRO A 281 -10.95 15.90 -17.53
C PRO A 281 -11.69 17.24 -17.46
N SER A 282 -11.76 17.96 -18.58
CA SER A 282 -12.41 19.28 -18.64
C SER A 282 -13.91 19.25 -18.34
N ASP A 283 -14.54 18.11 -18.64
CA ASP A 283 -15.95 17.86 -18.36
C ASP A 283 -16.05 16.99 -17.11
N PRO A 284 -16.65 17.51 -16.01
CA PRO A 284 -16.85 16.74 -14.79
C PRO A 284 -17.51 15.37 -14.97
N LYS A 285 -18.34 15.21 -16.01
CA LYS A 285 -19.00 13.93 -16.33
C LYS A 285 -18.01 12.83 -16.75
N ASP A 286 -16.81 13.21 -17.20
CA ASP A 286 -15.74 12.29 -17.57
C ASP A 286 -14.89 11.87 -16.35
N ILE A 287 -15.06 12.55 -15.21
CA ILE A 287 -14.48 12.13 -13.93
C ILE A 287 -15.34 11.00 -13.36
N THR A 288 -14.76 9.81 -13.29
CA THR A 288 -15.40 8.58 -12.83
C THR A 288 -14.58 7.98 -11.69
N GLU A 289 -15.01 6.87 -11.08
CA GLU A 289 -14.19 6.15 -10.09
C GLU A 289 -13.69 7.04 -8.92
N THR A 290 -14.54 7.96 -8.47
CA THR A 290 -14.36 8.80 -7.28
C THR A 290 -15.68 8.87 -6.53
N TRP A 291 -15.65 8.64 -5.21
CA TRP A 291 -16.85 8.78 -4.37
C TRP A 291 -17.08 10.24 -3.92
N ILE A 292 -16.08 11.11 -4.16
CA ILE A 292 -16.14 12.58 -4.07
C ILE A 292 -16.64 13.18 -5.41
N GLY A 293 -17.07 12.35 -6.37
CA GLY A 293 -17.48 12.81 -7.71
C GLY A 293 -18.59 13.87 -7.72
N LEU A 294 -19.46 13.89 -6.71
CA LEU A 294 -20.53 14.88 -6.58
C LEU A 294 -20.01 16.32 -6.45
N GLU A 295 -18.79 16.51 -5.94
CA GLU A 295 -18.16 17.83 -5.87
C GLU A 295 -17.81 18.38 -7.26
N HIS A 296 -17.37 17.52 -8.17
CA HIS A 296 -16.97 17.95 -9.51
C HIS A 296 -18.15 18.36 -10.39
N GLU A 297 -19.35 17.84 -10.13
CA GLU A 297 -20.57 18.33 -10.78
C GLU A 297 -20.86 19.80 -10.43
N SER A 298 -20.31 20.30 -9.32
CA SER A 298 -20.37 21.72 -8.98
C SER A 298 -19.39 22.52 -9.81
N GLU A 299 -19.88 23.57 -10.48
CA GLU A 299 -19.04 24.55 -11.18
C GLU A 299 -17.94 25.14 -10.27
N LYS A 300 -18.19 25.17 -8.96
CA LYS A 300 -17.25 25.69 -7.95
C LYS A 300 -15.96 24.87 -7.86
N TYR A 301 -16.02 23.57 -8.15
CA TYR A 301 -14.90 22.64 -7.96
C TYR A 301 -14.49 21.96 -9.27
N ARG A 302 -14.82 22.61 -10.40
CA ARG A 302 -14.37 22.18 -11.72
C ARG A 302 -12.85 22.24 -11.76
N SER A 303 -12.24 21.20 -12.34
CA SER A 303 -10.77 21.10 -12.47
C SER A 303 -10.02 21.26 -11.13
N THR A 304 -10.66 20.93 -10.00
CA THR A 304 -10.00 20.95 -8.70
C THR A 304 -9.45 19.56 -8.38
N ARG A 305 -8.20 19.46 -7.93
CA ARG A 305 -7.67 18.27 -7.27
C ARG A 305 -7.46 18.56 -5.79
N TRP A 306 -7.68 17.55 -4.94
CA TRP A 306 -7.50 17.65 -3.49
C TRP A 306 -6.40 16.72 -3.04
N VAL A 307 -5.55 17.21 -2.14
CA VAL A 307 -4.75 16.37 -1.24
C VAL A 307 -5.41 16.44 0.13
N HIS A 308 -5.62 15.31 0.79
CA HIS A 308 -6.24 15.29 2.11
C HIS A 308 -5.80 14.06 2.92
N PHE A 309 -6.07 14.07 4.22
CA PHE A 309 -5.99 12.82 4.98
C PHE A 309 -7.11 11.88 4.54
N SER A 310 -6.75 10.61 4.38
CA SER A 310 -7.61 9.61 3.77
C SER A 310 -8.86 9.33 4.60
N GLY A 311 -10.00 9.19 3.94
CA GLY A 311 -11.26 8.73 4.52
C GLY A 311 -11.46 7.20 4.42
N GLY A 312 -10.53 6.50 3.78
CA GLY A 312 -10.64 5.08 3.46
C GLY A 312 -10.81 4.88 1.96
N PRO A 313 -9.73 4.73 1.19
CA PRO A 313 -9.77 4.53 -0.26
C PRO A 313 -10.09 3.07 -0.57
N THR A 314 -10.52 2.78 -1.79
CA THR A 314 -10.75 1.42 -2.30
C THR A 314 -9.97 1.20 -3.59
N CYS A 315 -9.56 -0.04 -3.83
CA CYS A 315 -8.54 -0.42 -4.81
C CYS A 315 -7.13 0.09 -4.48
N SER A 316 -6.12 -0.56 -5.05
CA SER A 316 -4.70 -0.34 -4.74
C SER A 316 -3.82 -0.20 -5.98
N GLN A 317 -4.34 0.43 -7.05
CA GLN A 317 -3.58 0.61 -8.30
C GLN A 317 -2.21 1.24 -8.07
N ALA A 318 -2.15 2.25 -7.20
CA ALA A 318 -0.90 2.85 -6.77
C ALA A 318 -1.00 3.38 -5.33
N TYR A 319 -0.12 2.92 -4.46
CA TYR A 319 0.04 3.48 -3.12
C TYR A 319 1.51 3.45 -2.73
N ALA A 320 1.96 4.47 -2.00
CA ALA A 320 3.30 4.50 -1.44
C ALA A 320 3.27 4.18 0.05
N LEU A 321 4.31 3.50 0.52
CA LEU A 321 4.54 3.21 1.92
C LEU A 321 5.85 3.84 2.39
N SER A 322 5.82 4.39 3.59
CA SER A 322 7.03 4.62 4.35
C SER A 322 7.44 3.32 5.03
N GLN A 323 8.70 3.22 5.46
CA GLN A 323 9.16 2.04 6.20
C GLN A 323 8.32 1.80 7.47
N ALA A 324 7.93 2.87 8.17
CA ALA A 324 7.05 2.79 9.32
C ALA A 324 5.66 2.26 8.95
N GLY A 325 5.09 2.75 7.85
CA GLY A 325 3.82 2.25 7.30
C GLY A 325 3.90 0.75 6.95
N ALA A 326 4.97 0.31 6.30
CA ALA A 326 5.19 -1.10 5.97
C ALA A 326 5.20 -2.00 7.21
N ARG A 327 5.87 -1.58 8.30
CA ARG A 327 5.87 -2.33 9.57
C ARG A 327 4.48 -2.40 10.21
N LYS A 328 3.73 -1.29 10.19
CA LYS A 328 2.36 -1.24 10.74
C LYS A 328 1.40 -2.15 9.98
N ILE A 329 1.43 -2.10 8.65
CA ILE A 329 0.58 -2.96 7.79
C ILE A 329 0.97 -4.43 7.97
N LEU A 330 2.27 -4.75 7.98
CA LEU A 330 2.73 -6.13 8.22
C LEU A 330 2.26 -6.67 9.57
N HIS A 331 2.27 -5.82 10.59
CA HIS A 331 1.72 -6.17 11.90
C HIS A 331 0.21 -6.40 11.82
N ALA A 332 -0.55 -5.47 11.26
CA ALA A 332 -2.01 -5.52 11.21
C ALA A 332 -2.57 -6.69 10.38
N LEU A 333 -2.09 -6.83 9.14
CA LEU A 333 -2.68 -7.72 8.13
C LEU A 333 -2.02 -9.11 8.10
N SER A 334 -0.94 -9.33 8.86
CA SER A 334 -0.26 -10.63 8.89
C SER A 334 0.04 -11.13 10.31
N VAL A 335 0.79 -10.39 11.12
CA VAL A 335 1.30 -10.92 12.41
C VAL A 335 0.23 -10.92 13.50
N GLY A 336 -0.49 -9.80 13.66
CA GLY A 336 -1.61 -9.66 14.58
C GLY A 336 -2.90 -10.29 14.02
N GLY A 337 -3.04 -10.31 12.69
CA GLY A 337 -4.19 -10.94 12.01
C GLY A 337 -5.52 -10.30 12.39
N THR A 338 -5.53 -8.99 12.67
CA THR A 338 -6.68 -8.30 13.27
C THR A 338 -7.65 -7.73 12.25
N LEU A 339 -7.23 -7.61 10.98
CA LEU A 339 -8.08 -7.17 9.87
C LEU A 339 -8.10 -8.25 8.80
N ILE A 340 -9.26 -8.90 8.65
CA ILE A 340 -9.46 -10.08 7.81
C ILE A 340 -10.37 -9.72 6.64
N GLU A 341 -9.80 -8.94 5.71
CA GLU A 341 -10.50 -8.52 4.49
C GLU A 341 -9.53 -8.53 3.29
N GLN A 342 -10.07 -8.35 2.08
CA GLN A 342 -9.22 -8.10 0.91
C GLN A 342 -8.29 -6.91 1.20
N LEU A 343 -7.08 -6.96 0.63
CA LEU A 343 -5.97 -6.09 1.04
C LEU A 343 -6.33 -4.60 1.07
N ASP A 344 -6.95 -4.11 0.02
CA ASP A 344 -7.36 -2.70 -0.13
C ASP A 344 -8.36 -2.30 0.96
N ASN A 345 -9.39 -3.11 1.21
CA ASN A 345 -10.36 -2.87 2.29
C ASN A 345 -9.72 -2.91 3.68
N ALA A 346 -8.81 -3.86 3.93
CA ALA A 346 -8.07 -3.92 5.19
C ALA A 346 -7.18 -2.68 5.40
N MET A 347 -6.50 -2.20 4.36
CA MET A 347 -5.74 -0.95 4.40
C MET A 347 -6.64 0.28 4.52
N SER A 348 -7.81 0.27 3.89
CA SER A 348 -8.84 1.30 4.00
C SER A 348 -9.31 1.45 5.45
N HIS A 349 -9.62 0.34 6.12
CA HIS A 349 -10.00 0.30 7.53
C HIS A 349 -8.86 0.78 8.45
N LEU A 350 -7.60 0.47 8.12
CA LEU A 350 -6.46 1.05 8.83
C LEU A 350 -6.41 2.59 8.71
N CYS A 351 -6.61 3.11 7.50
CA CYS A 351 -6.60 4.55 7.24
C CYS A 351 -7.83 5.29 7.76
N ARG A 352 -8.94 4.58 7.94
CA ARG A 352 -10.20 5.12 8.42
C ARG A 352 -10.31 5.08 9.95
N ASP A 353 -10.16 3.88 10.53
CA ASP A 353 -10.55 3.60 11.92
C ASP A 353 -9.34 3.58 12.89
N HIS A 354 -8.11 3.47 12.38
CA HIS A 354 -6.89 3.33 13.20
C HIS A 354 -5.94 4.51 13.06
N THR A 355 -6.49 5.72 13.13
CA THR A 355 -5.75 6.98 12.96
C THR A 355 -5.55 7.70 14.30
N PRO A 356 -4.63 8.69 14.37
CA PRO A 356 -4.46 9.55 15.54
C PRO A 356 -5.71 10.32 15.99
N TRP A 357 -6.63 10.60 15.07
CA TRP A 357 -7.60 11.70 15.20
C TRP A 357 -8.95 11.28 15.77
N ASP A 358 -9.40 10.06 15.48
CA ASP A 358 -10.74 9.63 15.86
C ASP A 358 -10.79 8.91 17.20
N ASN A 359 -9.64 8.52 17.76
CA ASN A 359 -9.65 7.92 19.09
C ASN A 359 -8.31 8.11 19.79
N PRO A 360 -8.06 9.30 20.37
CA PRO A 360 -6.80 9.62 21.03
C PRO A 360 -6.51 8.72 22.26
N ASP A 361 -7.51 8.01 22.77
CA ASP A 361 -7.38 7.04 23.86
C ASP A 361 -7.26 5.59 23.37
N ASP A 362 -7.43 5.32 22.07
CA ASP A 362 -7.21 4.01 21.41
C ASP A 362 -5.73 3.72 21.12
N VAL A 363 -4.85 4.18 22.02
CA VAL A 363 -3.43 3.80 22.02
C VAL A 363 -3.27 2.28 22.21
N LYS A 364 -4.27 1.63 22.81
CA LYS A 364 -4.27 0.19 23.09
C LYS A 364 -4.86 -0.67 21.98
N GLY A 365 -5.63 -0.08 21.06
CA GLY A 365 -6.33 -0.78 19.97
C GLY A 365 -7.19 -1.97 20.43
N PRO A 366 -7.79 -2.72 19.50
CA PRO A 366 -8.45 -3.98 19.86
C PRO A 366 -7.44 -4.99 20.43
N PRO A 367 -7.88 -5.96 21.26
CA PRO A 367 -6.99 -7.00 21.80
C PRO A 367 -6.20 -7.70 20.69
N GLY A 368 -4.87 -7.54 20.69
CA GLY A 368 -3.96 -8.10 19.68
C GLY A 368 -3.39 -7.07 18.70
N TYR A 369 -3.85 -5.82 18.72
CA TYR A 369 -3.32 -4.77 17.85
C TYR A 369 -3.42 -3.38 18.51
N PRO A 370 -2.36 -2.86 19.15
CA PRO A 370 -2.34 -1.49 19.64
C PRO A 370 -2.40 -0.47 18.48
N GLY A 371 -3.24 0.55 18.66
CA GLY A 371 -3.62 1.55 17.65
C GLY A 371 -2.48 1.92 16.70
N ALA A 372 -2.65 1.52 15.43
CA ALA A 372 -1.70 1.72 14.35
C ALA A 372 -1.18 3.16 14.27
N ASN A 373 -2.06 4.11 14.64
CA ASN A 373 -1.86 5.53 14.48
C ASN A 373 -1.41 5.83 13.04
N MET A 374 -2.16 5.30 12.07
CA MET A 374 -1.90 5.48 10.65
C MET A 374 -2.11 6.93 10.25
N ARG A 375 -1.14 7.48 9.53
CA ARG A 375 -1.26 8.75 8.83
C ARG A 375 -1.30 8.47 7.34
N CYS A 376 -2.50 8.31 6.83
CA CYS A 376 -2.75 8.09 5.42
C CYS A 376 -3.14 9.40 4.76
N LEU A 377 -2.48 9.77 3.67
CA LEU A 377 -2.92 10.84 2.78
C LEU A 377 -3.39 10.24 1.47
N SER A 378 -4.28 10.94 0.79
CA SER A 378 -4.78 10.58 -0.52
C SER A 378 -4.93 11.79 -1.42
N VAL A 379 -5.12 11.52 -2.70
CA VAL A 379 -5.28 12.49 -3.77
C VAL A 379 -6.54 12.19 -4.57
N ASN A 380 -7.47 13.15 -4.62
CA ASN A 380 -8.73 13.01 -5.34
C ASN A 380 -8.91 14.11 -6.39
N PRO A 381 -9.28 13.79 -7.65
CA PRO A 381 -9.20 12.47 -8.29
C PRO A 381 -7.78 11.87 -8.23
N PRO A 382 -7.62 10.54 -8.42
CA PRO A 382 -6.32 9.88 -8.34
C PRO A 382 -5.37 10.26 -9.48
N LEU A 383 -4.06 10.05 -9.27
CA LEU A 383 -3.01 10.23 -10.29
C LEU A 383 -2.80 8.97 -11.14
N PHE A 384 -3.04 7.81 -10.54
CA PHE A 384 -2.96 6.51 -11.21
C PHE A 384 -4.34 5.89 -11.33
N SER A 385 -4.56 5.18 -12.42
CA SER A 385 -5.82 4.51 -12.71
C SER A 385 -5.58 3.12 -13.25
N GLN A 386 -6.61 2.27 -13.18
CA GLN A 386 -6.55 0.96 -13.79
C GLN A 386 -6.69 1.11 -15.31
N HIS A 387 -5.69 0.64 -16.05
CA HIS A 387 -5.79 0.54 -17.49
C HIS A 387 -6.67 -0.64 -17.90
N LYS A 388 -7.70 -0.33 -18.68
CA LYS A 388 -8.59 -1.32 -19.27
C LYS A 388 -8.22 -1.46 -20.75
N PRO A 389 -7.42 -2.48 -21.14
CA PRO A 389 -6.90 -2.57 -22.50
C PRO A 389 -8.01 -2.85 -23.51
N ARG A 390 -7.74 -2.47 -24.77
CA ARG A 390 -8.52 -2.93 -25.92
C ARG A 390 -8.45 -4.46 -26.02
N GLY A 391 -9.56 -5.10 -26.34
CA GLY A 391 -9.68 -6.55 -26.46
C GLY A 391 -10.69 -7.12 -25.48
N ARG A 392 -10.54 -8.41 -25.12
CA ARG A 392 -11.47 -9.07 -24.19
C ARG A 392 -11.52 -8.36 -22.85
N LYS A 393 -12.73 -8.09 -22.34
CA LYS A 393 -12.91 -7.44 -21.04
C LYS A 393 -12.26 -8.23 -19.89
N ALA A 394 -12.26 -9.55 -19.97
CA ALA A 394 -11.56 -10.43 -19.01
C ALA A 394 -10.04 -10.19 -18.91
N ALA A 395 -9.40 -9.53 -19.88
CA ALA A 395 -7.98 -9.23 -19.81
C ALA A 395 -7.63 -8.13 -18.78
N GLY A 396 -8.64 -7.39 -18.31
CA GLY A 396 -8.48 -6.21 -17.45
C GLY A 396 -8.04 -6.51 -16.01
N SER A 397 -8.50 -7.61 -15.40
CA SER A 397 -8.17 -7.95 -14.00
C SER A 397 -7.97 -9.45 -13.81
N ASP A 398 -7.04 -9.81 -12.95
CA ASP A 398 -6.78 -11.20 -12.52
C ASP A 398 -7.36 -11.50 -11.12
N ILE A 399 -8.00 -10.53 -10.46
CA ILE A 399 -8.56 -10.67 -9.10
C ILE A 399 -10.00 -11.14 -9.17
N GLU A 400 -10.83 -10.46 -9.97
CA GLU A 400 -12.24 -10.78 -10.16
C GLU A 400 -12.48 -11.39 -11.55
N THR A 401 -13.22 -12.49 -11.61
CA THR A 401 -13.72 -13.03 -12.88
C THR A 401 -14.90 -12.20 -13.32
N VAL A 402 -14.69 -11.31 -14.30
CA VAL A 402 -15.78 -10.54 -14.92
C VAL A 402 -16.73 -11.53 -15.63
N GLU A 403 -18.03 -11.51 -15.30
CA GLU A 403 -19.05 -12.38 -15.91
C GLU A 403 -19.12 -12.20 -17.44
N ASP A 404 -18.70 -11.03 -17.94
CA ASP A 404 -18.68 -10.63 -19.36
C ASP A 404 -17.40 -11.04 -20.11
N GLY A 405 -16.81 -12.19 -19.78
CA GLY A 405 -15.45 -12.54 -20.22
C GLY A 405 -15.21 -12.63 -21.74
N GLU A 406 -16.28 -12.77 -22.54
CA GLU A 406 -16.23 -12.81 -24.00
C GLU A 406 -16.46 -11.43 -24.67
N GLU A 407 -16.91 -10.43 -23.91
CA GLU A 407 -17.14 -9.10 -24.48
C GLU A 407 -15.83 -8.43 -24.90
N ILE A 408 -15.88 -7.74 -26.03
CA ILE A 408 -14.75 -7.03 -26.60
C ILE A 408 -14.88 -5.53 -26.31
N ARG A 409 -13.84 -4.96 -25.69
CA ARG A 409 -13.60 -3.53 -25.59
C ARG A 409 -12.89 -3.07 -26.86
N GLU A 410 -13.57 -2.28 -27.69
CA GLU A 410 -13.01 -1.79 -28.95
C GLU A 410 -11.93 -0.72 -28.77
N VAL A 411 -11.98 0.04 -27.68
CA VAL A 411 -11.04 1.14 -27.39
C VAL A 411 -10.59 0.99 -25.93
N GLY A 412 -9.28 0.96 -25.70
CA GLY A 412 -8.76 0.95 -24.34
C GLY A 412 -9.07 2.26 -23.61
N GLU A 413 -9.16 2.22 -22.29
CA GLU A 413 -9.52 3.36 -21.46
C GLU A 413 -8.71 3.35 -20.17
N SER A 414 -8.49 4.52 -19.60
CA SER A 414 -7.87 4.67 -18.27
C SER A 414 -8.59 5.80 -17.55
N PRO A 415 -9.59 5.47 -16.72
CA PRO A 415 -10.46 6.42 -16.06
C PRO A 415 -9.68 7.60 -15.45
N ASN A 416 -10.21 8.81 -15.58
CA ASN A 416 -9.66 10.07 -15.05
C ASN A 416 -8.34 10.59 -15.64
N LEU A 417 -7.63 9.82 -16.47
CA LEU A 417 -6.35 10.27 -17.04
C LEU A 417 -6.58 11.01 -18.35
N VAL A 418 -6.21 12.29 -18.51
CA VAL A 418 -6.44 12.97 -19.79
C VAL A 418 -5.50 12.45 -20.87
N TRP A 419 -4.21 12.38 -20.58
CA TRP A 419 -3.16 11.84 -21.45
C TRP A 419 -2.58 10.57 -20.89
N SER A 420 -3.39 9.50 -20.85
CA SER A 420 -2.95 8.15 -20.50
C SER A 420 -1.66 7.77 -21.25
N ALA A 421 -0.63 7.38 -20.51
CA ALA A 421 0.65 6.98 -21.07
C ALA A 421 0.50 5.72 -21.94
N ARG A 422 -0.32 4.73 -21.51
CA ARG A 422 -0.59 3.52 -22.30
C ARG A 422 -1.32 3.83 -23.61
N LEU A 423 -2.30 4.74 -23.59
CA LEU A 423 -3.02 5.13 -24.81
C LEU A 423 -2.18 6.04 -25.73
N ASN A 424 -1.13 6.68 -25.19
CA ASN A 424 -0.24 7.58 -25.92
C ASN A 424 1.13 7.00 -26.28
N VAL A 425 1.38 5.69 -26.09
CA VAL A 425 2.66 5.04 -26.45
C VAL A 425 3.16 5.42 -27.84
N GLN A 426 2.28 5.36 -28.85
CA GLN A 426 2.67 5.70 -30.22
C GLN A 426 3.01 7.20 -30.37
N ASN A 427 2.32 8.07 -29.65
CA ASN A 427 2.60 9.51 -29.71
C ASN A 427 3.92 9.84 -29.00
N LEU A 428 4.18 9.23 -27.85
CA LEU A 428 5.44 9.34 -27.10
C LEU A 428 6.63 8.87 -27.96
N MET A 429 6.55 7.68 -28.56
CA MET A 429 7.63 7.13 -29.39
C MET A 429 7.94 7.98 -30.63
N ASN A 430 6.94 8.67 -31.18
CA ASN A 430 7.08 9.44 -32.42
C ASN A 430 7.18 10.95 -32.21
N GLY A 431 7.25 11.43 -30.95
CA GLY A 431 7.26 12.87 -30.64
C GLY A 431 6.03 13.62 -31.16
N LYS A 432 4.86 12.98 -31.18
CA LYS A 432 3.59 13.59 -31.62
C LYS A 432 2.87 14.23 -30.42
N PRO A 433 1.96 15.20 -30.66
CA PRO A 433 1.08 15.70 -29.62
C PRO A 433 0.31 14.58 -28.93
N MET A 434 0.13 14.70 -27.62
CA MET A 434 -0.66 13.75 -26.83
C MET A 434 -2.14 13.83 -27.20
N GLN A 435 -2.78 12.68 -27.20
CA GLN A 435 -4.21 12.54 -27.46
C GLN A 435 -4.97 12.49 -26.14
N ASP A 436 -5.95 13.40 -26.03
CA ASP A 436 -6.97 13.40 -24.99
C ASP A 436 -7.95 12.24 -25.22
N GLN A 437 -8.05 11.32 -24.27
CA GLN A 437 -8.88 10.12 -24.41
C GLN A 437 -10.39 10.42 -24.43
N PHE A 438 -10.83 11.57 -23.88
CA PHE A 438 -12.23 11.97 -23.76
C PHE A 438 -12.71 12.84 -24.94
N SER A 439 -11.82 13.30 -25.82
CA SER A 439 -12.12 14.16 -26.98
C SER A 439 -13.28 13.63 -27.86
N LYS A 440 -13.23 12.37 -28.28
CA LYS A 440 -14.25 11.74 -29.14
C LYS A 440 -15.61 11.59 -28.44
N ALA A 441 -15.62 11.23 -27.17
CA ALA A 441 -16.85 11.11 -26.39
C ALA A 441 -17.56 12.47 -26.26
N ARG A 442 -16.79 13.54 -26.04
CA ARG A 442 -17.31 14.92 -25.99
C ARG A 442 -17.87 15.38 -27.33
N GLU A 443 -17.23 15.07 -28.45
CA GLU A 443 -17.76 15.36 -29.79
C GLU A 443 -19.09 14.65 -30.06
N GLY A 444 -19.20 13.37 -29.67
CA GLY A 444 -20.43 12.58 -29.79
C GLY A 444 -21.58 13.12 -28.94
N ARG A 445 -21.30 13.49 -27.68
CA ARG A 445 -22.30 14.07 -26.76
C ARG A 445 -22.80 15.42 -27.25
N LYS A 446 -21.91 16.30 -27.71
CA LYS A 446 -22.31 17.57 -28.34
C LYS A 446 -23.23 17.34 -29.53
N LYS A 447 -22.90 16.40 -30.42
CA LYS A 447 -23.73 16.08 -31.58
C LYS A 447 -25.13 15.58 -31.19
N ALA A 448 -25.22 14.71 -30.19
CA ALA A 448 -26.50 14.20 -29.69
C ALA A 448 -27.37 15.30 -29.03
N GLU A 449 -26.76 16.28 -28.36
CA GLU A 449 -27.47 17.44 -27.80
C GLU A 449 -27.99 18.40 -28.89
N PHE A 450 -27.37 18.44 -30.08
CA PHE A 450 -27.85 19.25 -31.22
C PHE A 450 -28.94 18.54 -32.05
N ASP A 451 -29.06 17.22 -31.95
CA ASP A 451 -30.06 16.40 -32.66
C ASP A 451 -31.36 16.20 -31.85
N LEU A 452 -31.45 16.77 -30.64
CA LEU A 452 -32.62 16.84 -29.75
C LEU A 452 -33.19 18.27 -29.74
#